data_AF-A0A8T8E866-F1
#
_entry.id   AF-A0A8T8E866-F1
#
_cell.length_a   1.000
_cell.length_b   1.000
_cell.length_c   1.000
_cell.angle_alpha   90.00
_cell.angle_beta   90.00
_cell.angle_gamma   90.00
#
_symmetry.space_group_name_H-M   'P 1'
#
loop_
_entity.id
_entity.type
_entity.pdbx_description
1 polymer ?
#
loop_
_entity_poly.entity_id
_entity_poly.type
_entity_poly.pdbx_seq_one_letter_code
_entity_poly.pdbx_strand_id
1 'polypeptide(L)'
;MTLFERSEAIFEDENVLHDDYQPESLEERDDEIEQYTAYLQPVINGSQPRNIFLYGKTGVGKTAATKYLLHHLEEDAKQYDDLSVTTVYLNCEDLTSSYRVAVALVNTLRDPSDQISRTGYPLNAVYEKLWTELDRIGGTILIVLDEVDYIGDDDSILYQLPRARSNEKIERARIGIIGISNDFKYREKLDPRVEDTLCERELHFPPYDANELQNILERRATLAFKDGILEEDVVPLCAAFAAQDKGSARQGLDLLLEAGDLARRRNDSIVTEDHVREAKQLLEKQRIEESMKELTSHGHLTLLAVVASTIAEPSEAPFQKQRLYEQYTDLAVATDRDPLGGRAFHNHLAELSMLGILDRTKRNEGRSGGIYYEYQVDVSIDGALSTLDNLHLSGSLNLDSLWETAEEQGLV
;
A
#
# COMPACT_ATOMS: atom_id res chain seq x y z
N MET A 1 -41.20 3.71 0.24
CA MET A 1 -40.22 3.90 1.33
C MET A 1 -38.86 4.02 0.68
N THR A 2 -38.11 5.04 1.06
CA THR A 2 -36.69 5.15 0.72
C THR A 2 -35.93 4.05 1.44
N LEU A 3 -35.08 3.33 0.73
CA LEU A 3 -34.25 2.25 1.30
C LEU A 3 -33.05 2.80 2.08
N PHE A 4 -32.73 4.08 1.87
CA PHE A 4 -31.60 4.78 2.47
C PHE A 4 -32.11 6.10 3.09
N GLU A 5 -31.74 6.33 4.34
CA GLU A 5 -31.97 7.57 5.08
C GLU A 5 -30.65 8.03 5.68
N ARG A 6 -30.48 9.35 5.89
CA ARG A 6 -29.26 9.87 6.50
C ARG A 6 -29.19 9.43 7.95
N SER A 7 -28.14 8.72 8.32
CA SER A 7 -27.80 8.42 9.71
C SER A 7 -26.67 9.34 10.15
N GLU A 8 -27.02 10.40 10.86
CA GLU A 8 -26.07 11.38 11.41
C GLU A 8 -25.87 11.15 12.92
N ALA A 9 -26.08 9.93 13.44
CA ALA A 9 -26.04 9.70 14.89
C ALA A 9 -24.60 9.75 15.45
N ILE A 10 -23.63 9.25 14.68
CA ILE A 10 -22.23 9.06 15.12
C ILE A 10 -21.31 10.12 14.53
N PHE A 11 -21.35 10.30 13.21
CA PHE A 11 -20.44 11.17 12.49
C PHE A 11 -21.05 12.54 12.22
N GLU A 12 -20.23 13.57 12.32
CA GLU A 12 -20.47 14.91 11.76
C GLU A 12 -19.94 14.95 10.31
N ASP A 13 -18.71 14.48 10.09
CA ASP A 13 -18.12 14.31 8.76
C ASP A 13 -17.14 13.12 8.72
N GLU A 14 -17.61 11.97 8.26
CA GLU A 14 -16.78 10.75 8.16
C GLU A 14 -15.66 10.88 7.11
N ASN A 15 -15.77 11.81 6.12
CA ASN A 15 -14.72 12.05 5.11
C ASN A 15 -13.41 12.51 5.75
N VAL A 16 -13.49 13.12 6.93
CA VAL A 16 -12.32 13.50 7.73
C VAL A 16 -11.52 12.27 8.16
N LEU A 17 -12.06 11.06 8.25
CA LEU A 17 -11.24 9.89 8.64
C LEU A 17 -10.65 9.15 7.44
N HIS A 18 -11.09 9.47 6.22
CA HIS A 18 -10.58 8.82 5.01
C HIS A 18 -9.19 9.30 4.61
N ASP A 19 -8.47 8.42 3.92
CA ASP A 19 -7.08 8.58 3.46
C ASP A 19 -6.86 9.75 2.48
N ASP A 20 -7.91 10.15 1.75
CA ASP A 20 -7.86 11.19 0.73
C ASP A 20 -8.04 12.60 1.32
N TYR A 21 -8.47 12.71 2.58
CA TYR A 21 -8.56 13.99 3.25
C TYR A 21 -7.18 14.60 3.47
N GLN A 22 -7.03 15.85 3.06
CA GLN A 22 -5.83 16.63 3.26
C GLN A 22 -6.02 17.63 4.43
N PRO A 23 -5.29 17.49 5.54
CA PRO A 23 -5.43 18.41 6.67
C PRO A 23 -4.81 19.77 6.39
N GLU A 24 -5.36 20.81 7.05
CA GLU A 24 -4.86 22.18 6.99
C GLU A 24 -3.48 22.33 7.66
N SER A 25 -3.13 21.42 8.57
CA SER A 25 -1.82 21.33 9.20
C SER A 25 -1.38 19.89 9.33
N LEU A 26 -0.08 19.66 9.23
CA LEU A 26 0.52 18.37 9.54
C LEU A 26 1.06 18.38 10.95
N GLU A 27 0.70 17.35 11.70
CA GLU A 27 1.02 17.21 13.12
C GLU A 27 2.16 16.25 13.32
N GLU A 28 2.92 16.48 14.39
CA GLU A 28 4.02 15.60 14.81
C GLU A 28 5.06 15.39 13.70
N ARG A 29 5.20 16.38 12.81
CA ARG A 29 6.11 16.38 11.65
C ARG A 29 6.84 17.71 11.47
N ASP A 30 6.95 18.51 12.53
CA ASP A 30 7.56 19.84 12.47
C ASP A 30 9.02 19.78 11.96
N ASP A 31 9.81 18.85 12.49
CA ASP A 31 11.22 18.66 12.11
C ASP A 31 11.37 18.21 10.65
N GLU A 32 10.54 17.27 10.19
CA GLU A 32 10.54 16.83 8.79
C GLU A 32 10.10 17.95 7.86
N ILE A 33 9.08 18.72 8.23
CA ILE A 33 8.56 19.85 7.47
C ILE A 33 9.62 20.94 7.35
N GLU A 34 10.33 21.28 8.42
CA GLU A 34 11.41 22.26 8.40
C GLU A 34 12.53 21.82 7.44
N GLN A 35 12.99 20.57 7.55
CA GLN A 35 14.02 20.02 6.66
C GLN A 35 13.58 19.99 5.20
N TYR A 36 12.35 19.54 4.95
CA TYR A 36 11.81 19.45 3.59
C TYR A 36 11.66 20.85 2.97
N THR A 37 11.19 21.83 3.74
CA THR A 37 11.12 23.24 3.33
C THR A 37 12.51 23.76 2.95
N ALA A 38 13.54 23.48 3.75
CA ALA A 38 14.92 23.85 3.45
C ALA A 38 15.44 23.21 2.13
N TYR A 39 15.00 21.99 1.80
CA TYR A 39 15.33 21.34 0.54
C TYR A 39 14.61 21.94 -0.67
N LEU A 40 13.39 22.45 -0.49
CA LEU A 40 12.59 23.11 -1.53
C LEU A 40 12.95 24.59 -1.71
N GLN A 41 13.60 25.23 -0.74
CA GLN A 41 14.03 26.64 -0.80
C GLN A 41 14.73 27.07 -2.11
N PRO A 42 15.60 26.26 -2.75
CA PRO A 42 16.21 26.62 -4.03
C PRO A 42 15.20 26.90 -5.15
N VAL A 43 14.00 26.31 -5.09
CA VAL A 43 12.92 26.54 -6.05
C VAL A 43 12.41 27.97 -5.95
N ILE A 44 12.09 28.43 -4.73
CA ILE A 44 11.68 29.83 -4.48
C ILE A 44 12.79 30.80 -4.86
N ASN A 45 14.06 30.44 -4.64
CA ASN A 45 15.20 31.25 -5.04
C ASN A 45 15.45 31.28 -6.56
N GLY A 46 14.57 30.71 -7.38
CA GLY A 46 14.71 30.65 -8.84
C GLY A 46 15.92 29.86 -9.31
N SER A 47 16.45 28.93 -8.49
CA SER A 47 17.60 28.09 -8.80
C SER A 47 17.18 26.75 -9.43
N GLN A 48 18.14 25.85 -9.70
CA GLN A 48 17.81 24.47 -10.10
C GLN A 48 17.19 23.74 -8.90
N PRO A 49 16.04 23.07 -9.04
CA PRO A 49 15.50 22.22 -7.98
C PRO A 49 16.46 21.08 -7.65
N ARG A 50 16.49 20.68 -6.38
CA ARG A 50 17.20 19.48 -5.95
C ARG A 50 16.28 18.27 -6.05
N ASN A 51 16.86 17.10 -6.28
CA ASN A 51 16.10 15.86 -6.14
C ASN A 51 15.97 15.49 -4.66
N ILE A 52 14.79 15.02 -4.26
CA ILE A 52 14.47 14.70 -2.87
C ILE A 52 13.89 13.29 -2.83
N PHE A 53 14.46 12.44 -1.99
CA PHE A 53 14.01 11.09 -1.75
C PHE A 53 13.45 10.97 -0.34
N LEU A 54 12.15 10.70 -0.24
CA LEU A 54 11.44 10.46 1.01
C LEU A 54 11.29 8.96 1.21
N TYR A 55 11.63 8.48 2.41
CA TYR A 55 11.46 7.07 2.76
C TYR A 55 10.99 6.89 4.19
N GLY A 56 10.27 5.81 4.42
CA GLY A 56 9.63 5.49 5.70
C GLY A 56 8.51 4.48 5.50
N LYS A 57 7.98 3.87 6.56
CA LYS A 57 6.85 2.94 6.44
C LYS A 57 5.61 3.60 5.82
N THR A 58 4.65 2.83 5.35
CA THR A 58 3.35 3.36 4.93
C THR A 58 2.63 4.06 6.10
N GLY A 59 1.85 5.10 5.81
CA GLY A 59 1.03 5.82 6.81
C GLY A 59 1.78 6.73 7.78
N VAL A 60 3.07 7.03 7.54
CA VAL A 60 3.89 7.92 8.39
C VAL A 60 3.85 9.41 7.99
N GLY A 61 3.04 9.77 6.99
CA GLY A 61 2.83 11.18 6.58
C GLY A 61 3.62 11.67 5.36
N LYS A 62 4.39 10.83 4.65
CA LYS A 62 5.21 11.25 3.48
C LYS A 62 4.41 11.94 2.36
N THR A 63 3.33 11.29 1.91
CA THR A 63 2.46 11.81 0.84
C THR A 63 1.72 13.07 1.28
N ALA A 64 1.21 13.09 2.51
CA ALA A 64 0.51 14.24 3.08
C ALA A 64 1.45 15.46 3.22
N ALA A 65 2.68 15.25 3.72
CA ALA A 65 3.75 16.26 3.78
C ALA A 65 4.12 16.83 2.41
N THR A 66 4.29 15.94 1.43
CA THR A 66 4.61 16.35 0.06
C THR A 66 3.49 17.21 -0.53
N LYS A 67 2.23 16.75 -0.47
CA LYS A 67 1.09 17.52 -0.99
C LYS A 67 0.91 18.85 -0.28
N TYR A 68 1.04 18.87 1.05
CA TYR A 68 0.93 20.08 1.86
C TYR A 68 2.00 21.12 1.48
N LEU A 69 3.27 20.73 1.44
CA LEU A 69 4.37 21.64 1.13
C LEU A 69 4.37 22.10 -0.31
N LEU A 70 4.05 21.22 -1.26
CA LEU A 70 3.97 21.59 -2.67
C LEU A 70 2.83 22.55 -2.96
N HIS A 71 1.68 22.39 -2.29
CA HIS A 71 0.58 23.34 -2.38
C HIS A 71 1.03 24.74 -1.91
N HIS A 72 1.67 24.83 -0.74
CA HIS A 72 2.20 26.10 -0.22
C HIS A 72 3.32 26.67 -1.11
N LEU A 73 4.19 25.82 -1.64
CA LEU A 73 5.25 26.23 -2.55
C LEU A 73 4.70 26.86 -3.83
N GLU A 74 3.63 26.31 -4.41
CA GLU A 74 2.97 26.88 -5.58
C GLU A 74 2.27 28.20 -5.25
N GLU A 75 1.59 28.30 -4.09
CA GLU A 75 0.98 29.56 -3.64
C GLU A 75 2.02 30.66 -3.37
N ASP A 76 3.12 30.32 -2.70
CA ASP A 76 4.21 31.26 -2.42
C ASP A 76 4.95 31.67 -3.69
N ALA A 77 5.11 30.75 -4.65
CA ALA A 77 5.74 31.06 -5.93
C ALA A 77 4.96 32.12 -6.73
N LYS A 78 3.62 32.17 -6.61
CA LYS A 78 2.78 33.20 -7.28
C LYS A 78 3.07 34.62 -6.81
N GLN A 79 3.76 34.79 -5.68
CA GLN A 79 4.16 36.11 -5.18
C GLN A 79 5.34 36.72 -5.96
N TYR A 80 6.01 35.93 -6.82
CA TYR A 80 7.20 36.33 -7.57
C TYR A 80 6.92 36.27 -9.08
N ASP A 81 6.97 37.41 -9.77
CA ASP A 81 6.68 37.51 -11.22
C ASP A 81 7.69 36.77 -12.11
N ASP A 82 8.91 36.53 -11.61
CA ASP A 82 10.00 35.85 -12.32
C ASP A 82 10.07 34.34 -12.07
N LEU A 83 9.13 33.80 -11.28
CA LEU A 83 9.10 32.41 -10.90
C LEU A 83 7.83 31.71 -11.43
N SER A 84 8.04 30.63 -12.19
CA SER A 84 6.96 29.73 -12.62
C SER A 84 7.27 28.35 -12.07
N VAL A 85 6.44 27.87 -11.15
CA VAL A 85 6.53 26.52 -10.57
C VAL A 85 5.32 25.72 -11.00
N THR A 86 5.55 24.49 -11.41
CA THR A 86 4.49 23.52 -11.72
C THR A 86 4.80 22.21 -11.02
N THR A 87 3.84 21.68 -10.27
CA THR A 87 3.96 20.37 -9.65
C THR A 87 3.17 19.34 -10.45
N VAL A 88 3.74 18.15 -10.61
CA VAL A 88 3.10 17.03 -11.30
C VAL A 88 3.17 15.83 -10.37
N TYR A 89 2.02 15.36 -9.92
CA TYR A 89 1.94 14.23 -9.01
C TYR A 89 1.53 12.96 -9.76
N LEU A 90 2.28 11.88 -9.55
CA LEU A 90 2.00 10.57 -10.12
C LEU A 90 2.21 9.49 -9.06
N ASN A 91 1.17 8.70 -8.79
CA ASN A 91 1.30 7.46 -8.05
C ASN A 91 1.83 6.36 -8.99
N CYS A 92 2.92 5.70 -8.59
CA CYS A 92 3.59 4.65 -9.34
C CYS A 92 3.09 3.23 -9.03
N GLU A 93 2.10 3.08 -8.16
CA GLU A 93 1.34 1.85 -7.99
C GLU A 93 0.85 1.38 -9.39
N ASP A 94 1.15 0.14 -9.76
CA ASP A 94 0.97 -0.47 -11.11
C ASP A 94 1.88 0.00 -12.26
N LEU A 95 2.78 0.96 -12.05
CA LEU A 95 3.72 1.47 -13.04
C LEU A 95 5.06 0.72 -13.00
N THR A 96 5.02 -0.55 -13.37
CA THR A 96 6.14 -1.51 -13.26
C THR A 96 7.33 -1.30 -14.22
N SER A 97 7.47 -0.13 -14.85
CA SER A 97 8.64 0.22 -15.67
C SER A 97 8.72 1.72 -15.98
N SER A 98 9.94 2.19 -16.28
CA SER A 98 10.18 3.55 -16.80
C SER A 98 9.29 3.90 -18.01
N TYR A 99 9.00 2.94 -18.89
CA TYR A 99 8.05 3.14 -20.00
C TYR A 99 6.65 3.53 -19.50
N ARG A 100 6.11 2.79 -18.53
CA ARG A 100 4.76 3.04 -17.99
C ARG A 100 4.69 4.39 -17.28
N VAL A 101 5.73 4.73 -16.51
CA VAL A 101 5.86 6.05 -15.87
C VAL A 101 5.90 7.16 -16.92
N ALA A 102 6.71 7.02 -17.98
CA ALA A 102 6.79 8.02 -19.05
C ALA A 102 5.45 8.23 -19.75
N VAL A 103 4.72 7.15 -20.07
CA VAL A 103 3.39 7.24 -20.67
C VAL A 103 2.40 7.91 -19.73
N ALA A 104 2.42 7.55 -18.44
CA ALA A 104 1.55 8.15 -17.45
C ALA A 104 1.81 9.64 -17.30
N LEU A 105 3.07 10.07 -17.19
CA LEU A 105 3.44 11.49 -17.16
C LEU A 105 2.97 12.23 -18.42
N VAL A 106 3.18 11.69 -19.62
CA VAL A 106 2.66 12.29 -20.86
C VAL A 106 1.15 12.48 -20.80
N ASN A 107 0.42 11.48 -20.31
CA ASN A 107 -1.04 11.54 -20.23
C ASN A 107 -1.55 12.46 -19.12
N THR A 108 -0.81 12.62 -18.03
CA THR A 108 -1.10 13.61 -16.97
C THR A 108 -0.88 15.04 -17.45
N LEU A 109 0.12 15.26 -18.32
CA LEU A 109 0.44 16.58 -18.87
C LEU A 109 -0.44 16.99 -20.06
N ARG A 110 -1.28 16.09 -20.57
CA ARG A 110 -2.13 16.32 -21.75
C ARG A 110 -3.60 16.33 -21.41
N ASP A 111 -4.36 17.05 -22.21
CA ASP A 111 -5.82 16.97 -22.21
C ASP A 111 -6.27 15.51 -22.46
N PRO A 112 -7.38 15.06 -21.84
CA PRO A 112 -7.89 13.70 -22.00
C PRO A 112 -8.12 13.26 -23.46
N SER A 113 -8.39 14.20 -24.39
CA SER A 113 -8.57 13.90 -25.81
C SER A 113 -7.28 13.54 -26.54
N ASP A 114 -6.12 13.95 -26.02
CA ASP A 114 -4.82 13.86 -26.69
C ASP A 114 -3.87 12.87 -26.02
N GLN A 115 -4.40 12.08 -25.06
CA GLN A 115 -3.69 11.02 -24.38
C GLN A 115 -3.26 9.93 -25.34
N ILE A 116 -2.07 9.38 -25.10
CA ILE A 116 -1.54 8.24 -25.83
C ILE A 116 -1.97 6.93 -25.18
N SER A 117 -2.13 5.90 -26.01
CA SER A 117 -2.37 4.55 -25.53
C SER A 117 -1.25 4.08 -24.60
N ARG A 118 -1.61 3.28 -23.59
CA ARG A 118 -0.68 2.70 -22.61
C ARG A 118 0.40 1.80 -23.21
N THR A 119 0.22 1.37 -24.46
CA THR A 119 1.14 0.51 -25.21
C THR A 119 1.18 0.90 -26.69
N GLY A 120 2.11 0.33 -27.44
CA GLY A 120 2.16 0.46 -28.91
C GLY A 120 3.09 1.57 -29.43
N TYR A 121 3.65 2.39 -28.55
CA TYR A 121 4.67 3.37 -28.91
C TYR A 121 6.08 2.86 -28.58
N PRO A 122 7.07 3.06 -29.46
CA PRO A 122 8.48 2.89 -29.10
C PRO A 122 8.85 3.79 -27.92
N LEU A 123 9.67 3.30 -26.99
CA LEU A 123 10.09 4.03 -25.79
C LEU A 123 10.62 5.44 -26.10
N ASN A 124 11.51 5.57 -27.09
CA ASN A 124 12.05 6.87 -27.50
C ASN A 124 10.95 7.84 -27.97
N ALA A 125 9.91 7.36 -28.65
CA ALA A 125 8.81 8.21 -29.10
C ALA A 125 7.96 8.72 -27.94
N VAL A 126 7.84 7.96 -26.85
CA VAL A 126 7.19 8.40 -25.61
C VAL A 126 8.04 9.46 -24.91
N TYR A 127 9.35 9.23 -24.79
CA TYR A 127 10.27 10.21 -24.20
C TYR A 127 10.27 11.55 -24.96
N GLU A 128 10.33 11.54 -26.29
CA GLU A 128 10.26 12.77 -27.09
C GLU A 128 8.94 13.53 -26.86
N LYS A 129 7.82 12.83 -26.69
CA LYS A 129 6.54 13.46 -26.30
C LYS A 129 6.64 14.07 -24.90
N LEU A 130 7.18 13.34 -23.92
CA LEU A 130 7.37 13.82 -22.56
C LEU A 130 8.22 15.09 -22.51
N TRP A 131 9.36 15.09 -23.20
CA TRP A 131 10.23 16.27 -23.29
C TRP A 131 9.53 17.46 -23.93
N THR A 132 8.74 17.21 -24.98
CA THR A 132 7.94 18.27 -25.64
C THR A 132 6.93 18.90 -24.68
N GLU A 133 6.20 18.10 -23.89
CA GLU A 133 5.21 18.64 -22.94
C GLU A 133 5.89 19.41 -21.79
N LEU A 134 6.96 18.84 -21.23
CA LEU A 134 7.69 19.48 -20.12
C LEU A 134 8.35 20.79 -20.57
N ASP A 135 8.96 20.85 -21.75
CA ASP A 135 9.59 22.07 -22.25
C ASP A 135 8.57 23.14 -22.68
N ARG A 136 7.38 22.71 -23.11
CA ARG A 136 6.25 23.61 -23.38
C ARG A 136 5.79 24.32 -22.11
N ILE A 137 5.70 23.62 -20.99
CA ILE A 137 5.37 24.20 -19.68
C ILE A 137 6.47 25.18 -19.26
N GLY A 138 7.74 24.76 -19.35
CA GLY A 138 8.88 25.60 -18.98
C GLY A 138 8.95 25.87 -17.47
N GLY A 139 9.83 26.79 -17.07
CA GLY A 139 9.97 27.15 -15.64
C GLY A 139 10.56 26.01 -14.81
N THR A 140 10.21 25.96 -13.52
CA THR A 140 10.60 24.87 -12.63
C THR A 140 9.45 23.87 -12.52
N ILE A 141 9.72 22.60 -12.81
CA ILE A 141 8.75 21.50 -12.74
C ILE A 141 9.21 20.52 -11.67
N LEU A 142 8.39 20.30 -10.65
CA LEU A 142 8.62 19.27 -9.64
C LEU A 142 7.73 18.07 -9.94
N ILE A 143 8.33 16.92 -10.21
CA ILE A 143 7.62 15.68 -10.49
C ILE A 143 7.67 14.82 -9.22
N VAL A 144 6.52 14.58 -8.62
CA VAL A 144 6.35 13.64 -7.51
C VAL A 144 6.05 12.26 -8.07
N LEU A 145 6.89 11.30 -7.70
CA LEU A 145 6.72 9.88 -7.97
C LEU A 145 6.46 9.20 -6.63
N ASP A 146 5.18 9.01 -6.31
CA ASP A 146 4.76 8.31 -5.10
C ASP A 146 4.80 6.80 -5.30
N GLU A 147 5.15 6.06 -4.26
CA GLU A 147 5.40 4.61 -4.32
C GLU A 147 6.38 4.22 -5.44
N VAL A 148 7.48 4.97 -5.53
CA VAL A 148 8.51 4.82 -6.56
C VAL A 148 9.13 3.40 -6.57
N ASP A 149 9.00 2.66 -5.47
CA ASP A 149 9.45 1.28 -5.34
C ASP A 149 8.72 0.26 -6.23
N TYR A 150 7.57 0.64 -6.80
CA TYR A 150 6.89 -0.15 -7.84
C TYR A 150 7.52 -0.01 -9.23
N ILE A 151 8.34 1.02 -9.45
CA ILE A 151 9.17 1.11 -10.65
C ILE A 151 10.20 -0.01 -10.53
N GLY A 152 9.96 -1.12 -11.25
CA GLY A 152 10.84 -2.28 -11.24
C GLY A 152 12.25 -1.96 -11.76
N ASP A 153 13.02 -3.00 -12.10
CA ASP A 153 14.45 -2.87 -12.42
C ASP A 153 14.79 -1.91 -13.59
N ASP A 154 13.82 -1.51 -14.42
CA ASP A 154 13.98 -0.43 -15.39
C ASP A 154 13.60 0.93 -14.76
N ASP A 155 14.54 1.49 -14.01
CA ASP A 155 14.47 2.76 -13.28
C ASP A 155 15.11 3.95 -14.03
N SER A 156 15.42 3.75 -15.32
CA SER A 156 16.14 4.73 -16.16
C SER A 156 15.50 6.11 -16.21
N ILE A 157 14.17 6.22 -16.06
CA ILE A 157 13.46 7.50 -16.06
C ILE A 157 13.86 8.40 -14.89
N LEU A 158 14.18 7.82 -13.73
CA LEU A 158 14.60 8.53 -12.52
C LEU A 158 15.94 9.24 -12.72
N TYR A 159 16.79 8.71 -13.61
CA TYR A 159 18.02 9.36 -14.03
C TYR A 159 17.80 10.36 -15.17
N GLN A 160 16.92 10.05 -16.13
CA GLN A 160 16.74 10.87 -17.34
C GLN A 160 16.03 12.19 -17.07
N LEU A 161 14.97 12.19 -16.25
CA LEU A 161 14.15 13.37 -15.94
C LEU A 161 14.98 14.53 -15.34
N PRO A 162 15.77 14.36 -14.24
CA PRO A 162 16.52 15.48 -13.66
C PRO A 162 17.66 15.97 -14.56
N ARG A 163 18.19 15.08 -15.42
CA ARG A 163 19.29 15.38 -16.35
C ARG A 163 18.82 15.80 -17.73
N ALA A 164 17.52 15.90 -17.98
CA ALA A 164 16.97 16.21 -19.31
C ALA A 164 17.56 17.50 -19.88
N ARG A 165 17.69 18.55 -19.04
CA ARG A 165 18.27 19.83 -19.45
C ARG A 165 19.77 19.73 -19.76
N SER A 166 20.53 19.07 -18.89
CA SER A 166 21.98 18.85 -19.08
C SER A 166 22.30 17.96 -20.28
N ASN A 167 21.35 17.11 -20.68
CA ASN A 167 21.43 16.25 -21.86
C ASN A 167 20.80 16.88 -23.12
N GLU A 168 20.52 18.18 -23.09
CA GLU A 168 19.99 18.95 -24.23
C GLU A 168 18.65 18.39 -24.77
N LYS A 169 17.83 17.78 -23.89
CA LYS A 169 16.49 17.29 -24.22
C LYS A 169 15.40 18.36 -24.05
N ILE A 170 15.66 19.32 -23.17
CA ILE A 170 14.79 20.46 -22.85
C ILE A 170 15.67 21.70 -22.64
N GLU A 171 15.12 22.89 -22.87
CA GLU A 171 15.84 24.16 -22.76
C GLU A 171 15.23 25.09 -21.70
N ARG A 172 13.90 25.17 -21.69
CA ARG A 172 13.08 26.12 -20.94
C ARG A 172 12.71 25.61 -19.56
N ALA A 173 12.58 24.30 -19.39
CA ALA A 173 12.19 23.67 -18.14
C ALA A 173 13.40 23.22 -17.28
N ARG A 174 13.22 23.28 -15.96
CA ARG A 174 14.13 22.74 -14.94
C ARG A 174 13.37 21.71 -14.13
N ILE A 175 13.78 20.46 -14.21
CA ILE A 175 13.06 19.35 -13.58
C ILE A 175 13.74 18.98 -12.25
N GLY A 176 12.95 18.84 -11.20
CA GLY A 176 13.32 18.17 -9.96
C GLY A 176 12.39 16.99 -9.70
N ILE A 177 12.93 15.92 -9.13
CA ILE A 177 12.13 14.76 -8.71
C ILE A 177 11.97 14.76 -7.20
N ILE A 178 10.76 14.41 -6.76
CA ILE A 178 10.45 13.99 -5.40
C ILE A 178 10.04 12.52 -5.48
N GLY A 179 10.91 11.62 -5.07
CA GLY A 179 10.60 10.18 -5.01
C GLY A 179 10.15 9.80 -3.61
N ILE A 180 9.04 9.10 -3.47
CA ILE A 180 8.53 8.62 -2.18
C ILE A 180 8.50 7.10 -2.21
N SER A 181 9.14 6.45 -1.24
CA SER A 181 9.18 4.99 -1.11
C SER A 181 8.69 4.52 0.25
N ASN A 182 7.96 3.40 0.25
CA ASN A 182 7.59 2.68 1.47
C ASN A 182 8.63 1.64 1.90
N ASP A 183 9.62 1.35 1.05
CA ASP A 183 10.68 0.37 1.28
C ASP A 183 12.02 1.06 1.62
N PHE A 184 12.48 0.88 2.87
CA PHE A 184 13.79 1.35 3.35
C PHE A 184 14.97 0.82 2.53
N LYS A 185 14.82 -0.34 1.91
CA LYS A 185 15.86 -0.98 1.10
C LYS A 185 15.78 -0.61 -0.37
N TYR A 186 14.79 0.19 -0.78
CA TYR A 186 14.65 0.54 -2.19
C TYR A 186 15.92 1.19 -2.73
N ARG A 187 16.55 2.06 -1.94
CA ARG A 187 17.84 2.66 -2.25
C ARG A 187 18.91 1.63 -2.66
N GLU A 188 19.00 0.51 -1.94
CA GLU A 188 20.00 -0.54 -2.20
C GLU A 188 19.72 -1.33 -3.48
N LYS A 189 18.50 -1.20 -4.04
CA LYS A 189 18.08 -1.87 -5.29
C LYS A 189 18.30 -1.00 -6.53
N LEU A 190 18.47 0.31 -6.37
CA LEU A 190 18.66 1.25 -7.47
C LEU A 190 20.02 1.05 -8.16
N ASP A 191 20.08 1.34 -9.47
CA ASP A 191 21.38 1.48 -10.12
C ASP A 191 22.17 2.63 -9.46
N PRO A 192 23.50 2.51 -9.24
CA PRO A 192 24.28 3.54 -8.56
C PRO A 192 24.16 4.95 -9.16
N ARG A 193 23.86 5.07 -10.47
CA ARG A 193 23.66 6.38 -11.12
C ARG A 193 22.31 6.98 -10.80
N VAL A 194 21.30 6.13 -10.67
CA VAL A 194 19.94 6.53 -10.28
C VAL A 194 19.93 6.90 -8.81
N GLU A 195 20.58 6.11 -7.96
CA GLU A 195 20.75 6.41 -6.54
C GLU A 195 21.38 7.80 -6.33
N ASP A 196 22.55 8.06 -6.92
CA ASP A 196 23.25 9.36 -6.81
C ASP A 196 22.41 10.55 -7.33
N THR A 197 21.55 10.30 -8.32
CA THR A 197 20.70 11.33 -8.90
C THR A 197 19.44 11.58 -8.05
N LEU A 198 18.70 10.53 -7.69
CA LEU A 198 17.43 10.61 -6.96
C LEU A 198 17.64 11.02 -5.49
N CYS A 199 18.65 10.44 -4.85
CA CYS A 199 18.95 10.62 -3.42
C CYS A 199 19.88 11.81 -3.15
N GLU A 200 19.82 12.88 -3.97
CA GLU A 200 20.62 14.10 -3.74
C GLU A 200 20.33 14.69 -2.35
N ARG A 201 19.06 14.66 -1.95
CA ARG A 201 18.59 14.93 -0.59
C ARG A 201 17.72 13.79 -0.12
N GLU A 202 17.93 13.39 1.12
CA GLU A 202 17.19 12.31 1.75
C GLU A 202 16.45 12.85 2.96
N LEU A 203 15.19 12.40 3.12
CA LEU A 203 14.36 12.73 4.26
C LEU A 203 13.67 11.46 4.77
N HIS A 204 14.02 11.08 5.98
CA HIS A 204 13.45 9.93 6.66
C HIS A 204 12.20 10.35 7.43
N PHE A 205 11.09 9.64 7.24
CA PHE A 205 9.90 9.78 8.07
C PHE A 205 9.81 8.59 9.03
N PRO A 206 10.11 8.79 10.33
CA PRO A 206 10.02 7.72 11.32
C PRO A 206 8.57 7.30 11.54
N PRO A 207 8.32 6.05 11.99
CA PRO A 207 7.01 5.67 12.52
C PRO A 207 6.57 6.58 13.66
N TYR A 208 5.27 6.87 13.76
CA TYR A 208 4.74 7.63 14.89
C TYR A 208 4.75 6.79 16.17
N ASP A 209 5.01 7.43 17.31
CA ASP A 209 4.78 6.86 18.63
C ASP A 209 3.30 6.95 19.05
N ALA A 210 2.95 6.34 20.19
CA ALA A 210 1.57 6.29 20.65
C ALA A 210 0.99 7.67 21.02
N ASN A 211 1.81 8.58 21.56
CA ASN A 211 1.35 9.93 21.92
C ASN A 211 1.17 10.78 20.66
N GLU A 212 2.10 10.68 19.72
CA GLU A 212 2.00 11.36 18.42
C GLU A 212 0.73 10.92 17.68
N LEU A 213 0.48 9.61 17.61
CA LEU A 213 -0.74 9.06 17.03
C LEU A 213 -1.99 9.53 17.76
N GLN A 214 -1.97 9.56 19.10
CA GLN A 214 -3.11 10.03 19.88
C GLN A 214 -3.45 11.49 19.52
N ASN A 215 -2.47 12.39 19.49
CA ASN A 215 -2.69 13.79 19.11
C ASN A 215 -3.30 13.93 17.71
N ILE A 216 -2.78 13.15 16.75
CA ILE A 216 -3.30 13.11 15.38
C ILE A 216 -4.74 12.65 15.36
N LEU A 217 -5.04 11.52 16.00
CA LEU A 217 -6.39 10.95 16.00
C LEU A 217 -7.38 11.84 16.74
N GLU A 218 -7.00 12.51 17.84
CA GLU A 218 -7.89 13.41 18.60
C GLU A 218 -8.36 14.60 17.77
N ARG A 219 -7.45 15.24 17.02
CA ARG A 219 -7.82 16.39 16.19
C ARG A 219 -8.71 15.98 15.02
N ARG A 220 -8.45 14.81 14.43
CA ARG A 220 -9.28 14.24 13.36
C ARG A 220 -10.65 13.82 13.91
N ALA A 221 -10.69 13.23 15.09
CA ALA A 221 -11.92 12.84 15.78
C ALA A 221 -12.83 14.03 16.08
N THR A 222 -12.25 15.16 16.52
CA THR A 222 -13.01 16.40 16.83
C THR A 222 -13.77 16.93 15.62
N LEU A 223 -13.25 16.72 14.41
CA LEU A 223 -13.88 17.13 13.16
C LEU A 223 -14.83 16.05 12.60
N ALA A 224 -14.55 14.78 12.90
CA ALA A 224 -15.26 13.65 12.32
C ALA A 224 -16.52 13.23 13.09
N PHE A 225 -16.49 13.27 14.42
CA PHE A 225 -17.55 12.78 15.30
C PHE A 225 -18.37 13.92 15.90
N LYS A 226 -19.62 13.62 16.25
CA LYS A 226 -20.43 14.54 17.05
C LYS A 226 -19.93 14.61 18.49
N ASP A 227 -20.18 15.75 19.13
CA ASP A 227 -19.80 16.00 20.52
C ASP A 227 -20.37 14.91 21.46
N GLY A 228 -19.49 14.32 22.27
CA GLY A 228 -19.86 13.33 23.29
C GLY A 228 -20.17 11.93 22.76
N ILE A 229 -19.90 11.65 21.49
CA ILE A 229 -20.09 10.31 20.90
C ILE A 229 -18.94 9.35 21.25
N LEU A 230 -17.72 9.84 21.40
CA LEU A 230 -16.55 9.01 21.73
C LEU A 230 -16.37 8.90 23.24
N GLU A 231 -16.20 7.68 23.76
CA GLU A 231 -15.65 7.48 25.10
C GLU A 231 -14.17 7.90 25.17
N GLU A 232 -13.73 8.28 26.36
CA GLU A 232 -12.40 8.86 26.61
C GLU A 232 -11.25 7.96 26.14
N ASP A 233 -11.37 6.64 26.32
CA ASP A 233 -10.33 5.66 26.02
C ASP A 233 -10.33 5.17 24.55
N VAL A 234 -11.31 5.58 23.72
CA VAL A 234 -11.42 5.12 22.32
C VAL A 234 -10.22 5.56 21.49
N VAL A 235 -9.92 6.85 21.50
CA VAL A 235 -8.81 7.41 20.70
C VAL A 235 -7.44 6.93 21.20
N PRO A 236 -7.15 6.95 22.52
CA PRO A 236 -5.93 6.34 23.07
C PRO A 236 -5.77 4.86 22.69
N LEU A 237 -6.85 4.08 22.69
CA LEU A 237 -6.79 2.66 22.32
C LEU A 237 -6.47 2.46 20.84
N CYS A 238 -7.08 3.24 19.94
CA CYS A 238 -6.75 3.22 18.51
C CYS A 238 -5.27 3.59 18.27
N ALA A 239 -4.78 4.65 18.93
CA ALA A 239 -3.39 5.08 18.85
C ALA A 239 -2.43 3.99 19.34
N ALA A 240 -2.73 3.36 20.47
CA ALA A 240 -1.91 2.29 21.03
C ALA A 240 -1.83 1.07 20.10
N PHE A 241 -2.94 0.66 19.47
CA PHE A 241 -2.93 -0.44 18.50
C PHE A 241 -2.12 -0.10 17.25
N ALA A 242 -2.28 1.10 16.71
CA ALA A 242 -1.51 1.54 15.54
C ALA A 242 -0.01 1.67 15.84
N ALA A 243 0.37 2.16 17.03
CA ALA A 243 1.75 2.27 17.49
C ALA A 243 2.41 0.89 17.66
N GLN A 244 1.68 -0.08 18.22
CA GLN A 244 2.19 -1.42 18.48
C GLN A 244 2.53 -2.20 17.20
N ASP A 245 1.80 -1.98 16.11
CA ASP A 245 2.02 -2.66 14.83
C ASP A 245 3.08 -1.93 13.97
N LYS A 246 2.72 -0.75 13.43
CA LYS A 246 3.54 -0.06 12.43
C LYS A 246 3.89 1.38 12.77
N GLY A 247 3.21 2.02 13.72
CA GLY A 247 3.30 3.46 13.94
C GLY A 247 2.69 4.25 12.78
N SER A 248 1.54 3.80 12.27
CA SER A 248 0.86 4.33 11.08
C SER A 248 -0.39 5.14 11.47
N ALA A 249 -0.45 6.42 11.08
CA ALA A 249 -1.64 7.24 11.32
C ALA A 249 -2.86 6.72 10.57
N ARG A 250 -2.66 6.24 9.33
CA ARG A 250 -3.70 5.60 8.51
C ARG A 250 -4.38 4.47 9.27
N GLN A 251 -3.59 3.56 9.85
CA GLN A 251 -4.12 2.43 10.62
C GLN A 251 -4.96 2.89 11.83
N GLY A 252 -4.54 3.95 12.51
CA GLY A 252 -5.30 4.51 13.63
C GLY A 252 -6.62 5.15 13.17
N LEU A 253 -6.62 5.83 12.03
CA LEU A 253 -7.81 6.44 11.44
C LEU A 253 -8.79 5.38 10.93
N ASP A 254 -8.31 4.34 10.26
CA ASP A 254 -9.12 3.21 9.80
C ASP A 254 -9.81 2.52 10.98
N LEU A 255 -9.06 2.28 12.07
CA LEU A 255 -9.61 1.70 13.31
C LEU A 255 -10.71 2.59 13.90
N LEU A 256 -10.49 3.90 13.93
CA LEU A 256 -11.45 4.84 14.49
C LEU A 256 -12.73 4.95 13.63
N LEU A 257 -12.57 4.98 12.31
CA LEU A 257 -13.68 4.97 11.35
C LEU A 257 -14.51 3.70 11.49
N GLU A 258 -13.86 2.53 11.46
CA GLU A 258 -14.54 1.24 11.56
C GLU A 258 -15.23 1.06 12.94
N ALA A 259 -14.63 1.57 14.03
CA ALA A 259 -15.27 1.58 15.34
C ALA A 259 -16.56 2.44 15.35
N GLY A 260 -16.53 3.62 14.72
CA GLY A 260 -17.71 4.44 14.54
C GLY A 260 -18.79 3.77 13.68
N ASP A 261 -18.37 3.05 12.64
CA ASP A 261 -19.27 2.27 11.77
C ASP A 261 -19.94 1.12 12.50
N LEU A 262 -19.22 0.42 13.38
CA LEU A 262 -19.80 -0.61 14.23
C LEU A 262 -20.86 -0.05 15.16
N ALA A 263 -20.56 1.05 15.88
CA ALA A 263 -21.54 1.70 16.75
C ALA A 263 -22.79 2.14 15.96
N ARG A 264 -22.58 2.76 14.78
CA ARG A 264 -23.66 3.17 13.87
C ARG A 264 -24.52 1.98 13.41
N ARG A 265 -23.90 0.87 12.99
CA ARG A 265 -24.62 -0.34 12.55
C ARG A 265 -25.43 -0.99 13.67
N ARG A 266 -24.96 -0.87 14.92
CA ARG A 266 -25.65 -1.37 16.12
C ARG A 266 -26.72 -0.43 16.66
N ASN A 267 -26.80 0.80 16.14
CA ASN A 267 -27.58 1.90 16.71
C ASN A 267 -27.19 2.21 18.17
N ASP A 268 -25.91 2.04 18.49
CA ASP A 268 -25.38 2.48 19.77
C ASP A 268 -25.24 4.00 19.80
N SER A 269 -25.43 4.61 20.97
CA SER A 269 -25.36 6.07 21.11
C SER A 269 -23.94 6.61 21.23
N ILE A 270 -22.97 5.74 21.52
CA ILE A 270 -21.57 6.10 21.75
C ILE A 270 -20.64 5.01 21.18
N VAL A 271 -19.43 5.41 20.80
CA VAL A 271 -18.34 4.51 20.44
C VAL A 271 -17.55 4.18 21.71
N THR A 272 -17.18 2.92 21.87
CA THR A 272 -16.60 2.37 23.11
C THR A 272 -15.34 1.55 22.78
N GLU A 273 -14.58 1.15 23.80
CA GLU A 273 -13.44 0.25 23.60
C GLU A 273 -13.80 -1.07 22.89
N ASP A 274 -14.99 -1.61 23.16
CA ASP A 274 -15.44 -2.87 22.56
C ASP A 274 -15.58 -2.73 21.04
N HIS A 275 -16.07 -1.57 20.57
CA HIS A 275 -16.12 -1.25 19.13
C HIS A 275 -14.73 -1.21 18.51
N VAL A 276 -13.73 -0.66 19.20
CA VAL A 276 -12.34 -0.59 18.70
C VAL A 276 -11.72 -1.99 18.61
N ARG A 277 -11.93 -2.84 19.63
CA ARG A 277 -11.38 -4.21 19.65
C ARG A 277 -12.00 -5.06 18.53
N GLU A 278 -13.29 -4.90 18.28
CA GLU A 278 -13.98 -5.58 17.19
C GLU A 278 -13.58 -5.03 15.81
N ALA A 279 -13.46 -3.70 15.67
CA ALA A 279 -12.97 -3.06 14.45
C ALA A 279 -11.59 -3.60 14.06
N LYS A 280 -10.69 -3.74 15.04
CA LYS A 280 -9.38 -4.34 14.82
C LYS A 280 -9.47 -5.75 14.24
N GLN A 281 -10.30 -6.61 14.83
CA GLN A 281 -10.50 -7.99 14.34
C GLN A 281 -11.08 -8.00 12.92
N LEU A 282 -11.99 -7.09 12.61
CA LEU A 282 -12.59 -6.99 11.29
C LEU A 282 -11.58 -6.53 10.23
N LEU A 283 -10.79 -5.50 10.51
CA LEU A 283 -9.75 -5.00 9.61
C LEU A 283 -8.64 -6.05 9.40
N GLU A 284 -8.26 -6.77 10.46
CA GLU A 284 -7.31 -7.90 10.33
C GLU A 284 -7.88 -8.98 9.40
N LYS A 285 -9.15 -9.36 9.57
CA LYS A 285 -9.82 -10.33 8.69
C LYS A 285 -9.88 -9.86 7.24
N GLN A 286 -10.31 -8.62 6.99
CA GLN A 286 -10.41 -8.03 5.65
C GLN A 286 -9.04 -8.02 4.95
N ARG A 287 -7.99 -7.60 5.65
CA ARG A 287 -6.62 -7.59 5.11
C ARG A 287 -6.14 -8.99 4.72
N ILE A 288 -6.49 -10.01 5.50
CA ILE A 288 -6.16 -11.40 5.17
C ILE A 288 -6.93 -11.85 3.92
N GLU A 289 -8.23 -11.52 3.81
CA GLU A 289 -9.05 -11.82 2.63
C GLU A 289 -8.52 -11.15 1.35
N GLU A 290 -8.11 -9.89 1.42
CA GLU A 290 -7.46 -9.18 0.31
C GLU A 290 -6.14 -9.84 -0.08
N SER A 291 -5.28 -10.13 0.92
CA SER A 291 -4.00 -10.81 0.69
C SER A 291 -4.19 -12.17 0.03
N MET A 292 -5.25 -12.91 0.36
CA MET A 292 -5.58 -14.18 -0.29
C MET A 292 -5.98 -14.01 -1.77
N LYS A 293 -6.69 -12.92 -2.12
CA LYS A 293 -7.07 -12.63 -3.52
C LYS A 293 -5.85 -12.30 -4.38
N GLU A 294 -4.86 -11.63 -3.81
CA GLU A 294 -3.65 -11.16 -4.50
C GLU A 294 -2.54 -12.21 -4.66
N LEU A 295 -2.71 -13.41 -4.08
CA LEU A 295 -1.70 -14.46 -4.22
C LEU A 295 -1.42 -14.77 -5.69
N THR A 296 -0.20 -15.22 -5.96
CA THR A 296 0.13 -15.77 -7.28
C THR A 296 -0.63 -17.08 -7.52
N SER A 297 -0.75 -17.51 -8.79
CA SER A 297 -1.36 -18.81 -9.13
C SER A 297 -0.81 -19.98 -8.30
N HIS A 298 0.50 -20.01 -8.02
CA HIS A 298 1.08 -21.06 -7.18
C HIS A 298 0.88 -20.83 -5.67
N GLY A 299 0.69 -19.58 -5.25
CA GLY A 299 0.22 -19.24 -3.90
C GLY A 299 -1.20 -19.78 -3.66
N HIS A 300 -2.13 -19.58 -4.61
CA HIS A 300 -3.48 -20.16 -4.53
C HIS A 300 -3.48 -21.68 -4.53
N LEU A 301 -2.67 -22.33 -5.37
CA LEU A 301 -2.53 -23.79 -5.36
C LEU A 301 -1.96 -24.30 -4.03
N THR A 302 -1.01 -23.56 -3.44
CA THR A 302 -0.46 -23.89 -2.12
C THR A 302 -1.53 -23.77 -1.04
N LEU A 303 -2.30 -22.68 -1.03
CA LEU A 303 -3.43 -22.50 -0.11
C LEU A 303 -4.47 -23.63 -0.27
N LEU A 304 -4.87 -23.93 -1.50
CA LEU A 304 -5.79 -25.01 -1.81
C LEU A 304 -5.26 -26.38 -1.33
N ALA A 305 -3.96 -26.65 -1.45
CA ALA A 305 -3.37 -27.88 -0.94
C ALA A 305 -3.54 -28.03 0.57
N VAL A 306 -3.37 -26.94 1.33
CA VAL A 306 -3.57 -26.95 2.79
C VAL A 306 -5.05 -27.07 3.14
N VAL A 307 -5.92 -26.30 2.48
CA VAL A 307 -7.37 -26.31 2.70
C VAL A 307 -7.96 -27.70 2.38
N ALA A 308 -7.64 -28.26 1.22
CA ALA A 308 -8.11 -29.59 0.83
C ALA A 308 -7.60 -30.69 1.76
N SER A 309 -6.34 -30.61 2.22
CA SER A 309 -5.81 -31.56 3.23
C SER A 309 -6.58 -31.45 4.54
N THR A 310 -6.89 -30.23 4.97
CA THR A 310 -7.62 -29.94 6.22
C THR A 310 -9.06 -30.46 6.16
N ILE A 311 -9.75 -30.29 5.02
CA ILE A 311 -11.10 -30.78 4.81
C ILE A 311 -11.13 -32.32 4.74
N ALA A 312 -10.18 -32.92 4.02
CA ALA A 312 -10.14 -34.36 3.85
C ALA A 312 -9.79 -35.09 5.16
N GLU A 313 -8.86 -34.55 5.95
CA GLU A 313 -8.31 -35.21 7.13
C GLU A 313 -8.13 -34.23 8.31
N PRO A 314 -9.21 -33.66 8.86
CA PRO A 314 -9.13 -32.62 9.89
C PRO A 314 -8.44 -33.10 11.17
N SER A 315 -8.51 -34.39 11.49
CA SER A 315 -7.82 -34.98 12.65
C SER A 315 -6.31 -35.08 12.50
N GLU A 316 -5.77 -34.91 11.28
CA GLU A 316 -4.34 -34.96 10.99
C GLU A 316 -3.69 -33.57 10.91
N ALA A 317 -4.47 -32.49 11.01
CA ALA A 317 -3.91 -31.15 11.13
C ALA A 317 -3.19 -30.98 12.49
N PRO A 318 -2.05 -30.26 12.55
CA PRO A 318 -1.36 -29.59 11.45
C PRO A 318 -0.50 -30.54 10.60
N PHE A 319 -0.35 -30.23 9.30
CA PHE A 319 0.29 -31.13 8.32
C PHE A 319 1.76 -30.81 8.08
N GLN A 320 2.58 -31.84 7.86
CA GLN A 320 3.98 -31.67 7.45
C GLN A 320 4.11 -31.16 6.01
N LYS A 321 5.17 -30.38 5.76
CA LYS A 321 5.50 -29.82 4.44
C LYS A 321 5.48 -30.86 3.31
N GLN A 322 5.99 -32.07 3.55
CA GLN A 322 6.12 -33.09 2.50
C GLN A 322 4.74 -33.54 1.99
N ARG A 323 3.82 -33.82 2.90
CA ARG A 323 2.43 -34.19 2.59
C ARG A 323 1.73 -33.07 1.80
N LEU A 324 1.89 -31.83 2.23
CA LEU A 324 1.31 -30.68 1.53
C LEU A 324 1.92 -30.48 0.13
N TYR A 325 3.20 -30.80 -0.05
CA TYR A 325 3.87 -30.71 -1.35
C TYR A 325 3.35 -31.76 -2.34
N GLU A 326 3.04 -32.97 -1.87
CA GLU A 326 2.41 -34.03 -2.67
C GLU A 326 1.03 -33.56 -3.15
N GLN A 327 0.18 -33.08 -2.23
CA GLN A 327 -1.13 -32.54 -2.57
C GLN A 327 -1.05 -31.34 -3.54
N TYR A 328 -0.10 -30.41 -3.32
CA TYR A 328 0.15 -29.28 -4.22
C TYR A 328 0.56 -29.73 -5.62
N THR A 329 1.41 -30.76 -5.72
CA THR A 329 1.91 -31.28 -7.01
C THR A 329 0.75 -31.86 -7.81
N ASP A 330 -0.12 -32.63 -7.15
CA ASP A 330 -1.31 -33.21 -7.79
C ASP A 330 -2.27 -32.11 -8.29
N LEU A 331 -2.49 -31.07 -7.49
CA LEU A 331 -3.31 -29.92 -7.87
C LEU A 331 -2.69 -29.11 -9.01
N ALA A 332 -1.38 -28.90 -9.02
CA ALA A 332 -0.68 -28.21 -10.11
C ALA A 332 -0.86 -28.97 -11.44
N VAL A 333 -0.65 -30.29 -11.43
CA VAL A 333 -0.85 -31.16 -12.61
C VAL A 333 -2.31 -31.16 -13.06
N ALA A 334 -3.26 -31.29 -12.12
CA ALA A 334 -4.69 -31.26 -12.42
C ALA A 334 -5.16 -29.93 -13.03
N THR A 335 -4.41 -28.85 -12.82
CA THR A 335 -4.71 -27.52 -13.36
C THR A 335 -3.81 -27.11 -14.53
N ASP A 336 -3.15 -28.08 -15.17
CA ASP A 336 -2.26 -27.90 -16.34
C ASP A 336 -1.12 -26.90 -16.09
N ARG A 337 -0.52 -26.97 -14.89
CA ARG A 337 0.61 -26.15 -14.47
C ARG A 337 1.79 -27.02 -14.05
N ASP A 338 2.99 -26.58 -14.43
CA ASP A 338 4.23 -27.23 -13.99
C ASP A 338 4.43 -27.02 -12.48
N PRO A 339 4.61 -28.10 -11.68
CA PRO A 339 4.83 -27.97 -10.25
C PRO A 339 6.15 -27.23 -9.97
N LEU A 340 6.12 -26.27 -9.05
CA LEU A 340 7.33 -25.64 -8.56
C LEU A 340 8.13 -26.62 -7.70
N GLY A 341 9.46 -26.49 -7.71
CA GLY A 341 10.32 -27.27 -6.83
C GLY A 341 10.09 -26.96 -5.34
N GLY A 342 10.40 -27.92 -4.47
CA GLY A 342 10.09 -27.84 -3.03
C GLY A 342 10.65 -26.63 -2.25
N ARG A 343 11.65 -25.90 -2.78
CA ARG A 343 12.12 -24.63 -2.20
C ARG A 343 11.13 -23.49 -2.49
N ALA A 344 10.65 -23.37 -3.72
CA ALA A 344 9.69 -22.33 -4.09
C ALA A 344 8.33 -22.57 -3.41
N PHE A 345 7.87 -23.83 -3.35
CA PHE A 345 6.72 -24.21 -2.53
C PHE A 345 6.88 -23.82 -1.05
N HIS A 346 8.06 -24.06 -0.46
CA HIS A 346 8.32 -23.64 0.92
C HIS A 346 8.24 -22.13 1.10
N ASN A 347 8.69 -21.33 0.11
CA ASN A 347 8.56 -19.89 0.15
C ASN A 347 7.08 -19.46 0.17
N HIS A 348 6.22 -20.11 -0.61
CA HIS A 348 4.77 -19.85 -0.57
C HIS A 348 4.14 -20.24 0.76
N LEU A 349 4.51 -21.37 1.38
CA LEU A 349 4.04 -21.70 2.73
C LEU A 349 4.48 -20.65 3.76
N ALA A 350 5.72 -20.17 3.66
CA ALA A 350 6.23 -19.13 4.55
C ALA A 350 5.53 -17.79 4.33
N GLU A 351 5.26 -17.42 3.08
CA GLU A 351 4.47 -16.25 2.68
C GLU A 351 3.06 -16.32 3.25
N LEU A 352 2.34 -17.43 3.04
CA LEU A 352 1.00 -17.64 3.61
C LEU A 352 0.99 -17.59 5.14
N SER A 353 2.04 -18.09 5.79
CA SER A 353 2.18 -17.98 7.26
C SER A 353 2.44 -16.53 7.69
N MET A 354 3.23 -15.79 6.93
CA MET A 354 3.52 -14.37 7.20
C MET A 354 2.29 -13.48 7.01
N LEU A 355 1.41 -13.84 6.07
CA LEU A 355 0.14 -13.17 5.83
C LEU A 355 -0.93 -13.52 6.88
N GLY A 356 -0.67 -14.44 7.80
CA GLY A 356 -1.66 -14.90 8.79
C GLY A 356 -2.75 -15.80 8.19
N ILE A 357 -2.53 -16.34 6.98
CA ILE A 357 -3.46 -17.27 6.34
C ILE A 357 -3.28 -18.68 6.92
N LEU A 358 -2.03 -19.03 7.26
CA LEU A 358 -1.66 -20.31 7.85
C LEU A 358 -0.97 -20.12 9.20
N ASP A 359 -1.24 -21.01 10.16
CA ASP A 359 -0.42 -21.15 11.35
C ASP A 359 0.74 -22.12 11.07
N ARG A 360 1.91 -21.81 11.64
CA ARG A 360 3.13 -22.58 11.47
C ARG A 360 3.68 -23.02 12.82
N THR A 361 3.54 -24.31 13.12
CA THR A 361 4.06 -24.90 14.34
C THR A 361 5.44 -25.52 14.12
N LYS A 362 6.42 -25.13 14.95
CA LYS A 362 7.77 -25.73 14.95
C LYS A 362 7.81 -26.97 15.84
N ARG A 363 8.20 -28.11 15.27
CA ARG A 363 8.47 -29.35 16.01
C ARG A 363 9.97 -29.60 16.11
N ASN A 364 10.41 -30.08 17.27
CA ASN A 364 11.80 -30.45 17.52
C ASN A 364 11.83 -31.82 18.21
N GLU A 365 12.22 -32.84 17.46
CA GLU A 365 12.30 -34.22 17.94
C GLU A 365 13.74 -34.61 18.36
N GLY A 366 14.61 -33.62 18.57
CA GLY A 366 15.97 -33.85 19.02
C GLY A 366 16.86 -34.52 17.97
N ARG A 367 17.88 -35.27 18.43
CA ARG A 367 18.98 -35.75 17.58
C ARG A 367 18.58 -36.77 16.51
N SER A 368 17.45 -37.46 16.64
CA SER A 368 17.02 -38.47 15.65
C SER A 368 15.97 -37.98 14.66
N GLY A 369 15.08 -37.05 15.04
CA GLY A 369 13.99 -36.55 14.19
C GLY A 369 14.23 -35.15 13.61
N GLY A 370 15.18 -34.39 14.15
CA GLY A 370 15.50 -33.04 13.66
C GLY A 370 14.43 -32.00 13.98
N ILE A 371 14.49 -30.88 13.26
CA ILE A 371 13.52 -29.78 13.36
C ILE A 371 12.72 -29.74 12.07
N TYR A 372 11.40 -29.78 12.19
CA TYR A 372 10.47 -29.62 11.06
C TYR A 372 9.33 -28.66 11.43
N TYR A 373 8.55 -28.30 10.41
CA TYR A 373 7.44 -27.38 10.53
C TYR A 373 6.17 -28.06 10.03
N GLU A 374 5.10 -27.85 10.77
CA GLU A 374 3.74 -28.27 10.44
C GLU A 374 2.90 -27.01 10.17
N TYR A 375 1.91 -27.14 9.28
CA TYR A 375 1.08 -26.03 8.81
C TYR A 375 -0.40 -26.41 8.88
N GLN A 376 -1.23 -25.45 9.25
CA GLN A 376 -2.69 -25.56 9.21
C GLN A 376 -3.30 -24.23 8.81
N VAL A 377 -4.55 -24.23 8.35
CA VAL A 377 -5.27 -23.00 8.03
C VAL A 377 -5.58 -22.25 9.33
N ASP A 378 -5.29 -20.95 9.37
CA ASP A 378 -5.62 -20.06 10.50
C ASP A 378 -6.91 -19.25 10.24
N VAL A 379 -7.25 -19.08 8.96
CA VAL A 379 -8.50 -18.46 8.52
C VAL A 379 -9.68 -19.46 8.50
N SER A 380 -10.91 -18.94 8.43
CA SER A 380 -12.08 -19.79 8.18
C SER A 380 -11.95 -20.53 6.84
N ILE A 381 -12.30 -21.81 6.81
CA ILE A 381 -12.34 -22.61 5.58
C ILE A 381 -13.28 -21.99 4.53
N ASP A 382 -14.42 -21.45 4.96
CA ASP A 382 -15.38 -20.73 4.13
C ASP A 382 -14.74 -19.54 3.39
N GLY A 383 -14.05 -18.67 4.13
CA GLY A 383 -13.31 -17.53 3.58
C GLY A 383 -12.19 -17.94 2.59
N ALA A 384 -11.49 -19.04 2.87
CA ALA A 384 -10.47 -19.55 1.96
C ALA A 384 -11.07 -20.12 0.66
N LEU A 385 -12.12 -20.94 0.76
CA LEU A 385 -12.78 -21.54 -0.40
C LEU A 385 -13.49 -20.50 -1.28
N SER A 386 -14.18 -19.53 -0.68
CA SER A 386 -14.84 -18.44 -1.42
C SER A 386 -13.84 -17.57 -2.19
N THR A 387 -12.65 -17.35 -1.63
CA THR A 387 -11.58 -16.64 -2.34
C THR A 387 -11.07 -17.46 -3.54
N LEU A 388 -10.89 -18.77 -3.37
CA LEU A 388 -10.41 -19.67 -4.42
C LEU A 388 -11.44 -19.85 -5.57
N ASP A 389 -12.74 -19.82 -5.26
CA ASP A 389 -13.82 -19.95 -6.26
C ASP A 389 -13.90 -18.74 -7.20
N ASN A 390 -13.81 -17.53 -6.63
CA ASN A 390 -13.84 -16.27 -7.38
C ASN A 390 -12.71 -16.14 -8.42
N LEU A 391 -11.63 -16.90 -8.29
CA LEU A 391 -10.45 -16.83 -9.14
C LEU A 391 -10.52 -17.77 -10.36
N HIS A 392 -11.67 -18.39 -10.63
CA HIS A 392 -11.90 -19.29 -11.76
C HIS A 392 -10.82 -20.40 -11.89
N LEU A 393 -10.34 -20.92 -10.75
CA LEU A 393 -9.66 -22.22 -10.70
C LEU A 393 -10.60 -23.39 -11.11
N SER A 394 -11.88 -23.06 -11.37
CA SER A 394 -13.02 -23.91 -11.74
C SER A 394 -12.89 -24.68 -13.06
N GLY A 395 -11.88 -24.43 -13.89
CA GLY A 395 -11.70 -25.16 -15.15
C GLY A 395 -11.45 -26.67 -14.96
N SER A 396 -10.90 -27.10 -13.82
CA SER A 396 -10.56 -28.49 -13.54
C SER A 396 -10.71 -28.96 -12.09
N LEU A 397 -11.06 -28.07 -11.15
CA LEU A 397 -11.23 -28.40 -9.73
C LEU A 397 -12.71 -28.31 -9.33
N ASN A 398 -13.24 -29.38 -8.73
CA ASN A 398 -14.59 -29.43 -8.19
C ASN A 398 -14.63 -28.82 -6.78
N LEU A 399 -14.59 -27.48 -6.69
CA LEU A 399 -14.65 -26.78 -5.40
C LEU A 399 -15.98 -27.01 -4.68
N ASP A 400 -17.09 -27.22 -5.39
CA ASP A 400 -18.40 -27.55 -4.81
C ASP A 400 -18.33 -28.83 -3.96
N SER A 401 -17.56 -29.85 -4.41
CA SER A 401 -17.37 -31.07 -3.62
C SER A 401 -16.57 -30.85 -2.34
N LEU A 402 -15.62 -29.90 -2.35
CA LEU A 402 -14.88 -29.53 -1.14
C LEU A 402 -15.78 -28.78 -0.16
N TRP A 403 -16.67 -27.91 -0.65
CA TRP A 403 -17.69 -27.25 0.15
C TRP A 403 -18.63 -28.24 0.83
N GLU A 404 -19.22 -29.17 0.06
CA GLU A 404 -20.11 -30.20 0.60
C GLU A 404 -19.39 -31.05 1.66
N THR A 405 -18.14 -31.43 1.40
CA THR A 405 -17.33 -32.18 2.38
C THR A 405 -17.05 -31.35 3.63
N ALA A 406 -16.78 -30.06 3.48
CA ALA A 406 -16.52 -29.18 4.63
C ALA A 406 -17.76 -29.02 5.52
N GLU A 407 -18.96 -28.91 4.93
CA GLU A 407 -20.24 -28.91 5.64
C GLU A 407 -20.46 -30.25 6.38
N GLU A 408 -20.20 -31.40 5.71
CA GLU A 408 -20.32 -32.73 6.32
C GLU A 408 -19.40 -32.92 7.54
N GLN A 409 -18.20 -32.32 7.50
CA GLN A 409 -17.21 -32.36 8.58
C GLN A 409 -17.44 -31.28 9.66
N GLY A 410 -18.42 -30.39 9.49
CA GLY A 410 -18.71 -29.29 10.41
C GLY A 410 -17.62 -28.22 10.49
N LEU A 411 -16.89 -28.01 9.39
CA LEU A 411 -15.80 -27.04 9.28
C LEU A 411 -16.27 -25.65 8.83
N VAL A 412 -17.48 -25.56 8.29
CA VAL A 412 -18.13 -24.33 7.78
C VAL A 412 -19.61 -24.29 8.18
#